data_AF-A0A2S0UG89-F1
#
_entry.id   AF-A0A2S0UG89-F1
#
_cell.length_a   1.000
_cell.length_b   1.000
_cell.length_c   1.000
_cell.angle_alpha   90.00
_cell.angle_beta   90.00
_cell.angle_gamma   90.00
#
_symmetry.space_group_name_H-M   'P 1'
#
loop_
_entity.id
_entity.type
_entity.pdbx_description
1 polymer ?
#
loop_
_entity_poly.entity_id
_entity_poly.type
_entity_poly.pdbx_seq_one_letter_code
_entity_poly.pdbx_strand_id
1 'polypeptide(L)'
;MSQLGGGFFLARKAVLNHQSILLLIVNGLFVLAGALSGTFLNVYLWRTRPDFAMIGWFTFSQQLALGLTFWLAGKWVKEKDKMIFLRLGILVSGVFYLLVLWAGPATVHLIWPLGLLFGIGSGLFWLAFNVVYFEVTDVGTRDLFNGWVGILGSVIGLFGPWASGWILSSMKDVHGYRVIFIASLVIYTLGVLLSLKLKKRKREGSYDWKLPLTLFRRGNPWRQAGTASMAHGIREGVFSFLLNLLVFISTSKEWRLGQFSFAVSFVSLITFWLAGKFFKQKYRYYGMLIGAICLLLTGIPLLWKVNYGTLLTLGIGSAFFMPLYLLPMISSVFDLIGKSDEDVENRVELVVVRELSMMVGRLLGTLLFILCLGFRPQMQALTWLMFLVGASPLLSWLFLRKLLRKFKSPAMPQRTS
;
A
#
# COMPACT_ATOMS: atom_id res chain seq x y z
N MET A 1 -9.80 -44.61 -36.96
CA MET A 1 -9.94 -43.47 -37.89
C MET A 1 -11.12 -42.62 -37.44
N SER A 2 -10.81 -41.37 -37.03
CA SER A 2 -11.63 -40.13 -37.00
C SER A 2 -13.09 -40.20 -36.50
N GLN A 3 -13.55 -39.36 -35.56
CA GLN A 3 -13.42 -37.91 -35.57
C GLN A 3 -13.40 -37.32 -34.15
N LEU A 4 -12.42 -36.44 -33.92
CA LEU A 4 -12.33 -35.51 -32.81
C LEU A 4 -13.28 -34.34 -33.06
N GLY A 5 -14.36 -34.25 -32.29
CA GLY A 5 -15.21 -33.07 -32.20
C GLY A 5 -14.52 -32.00 -31.36
N GLY A 6 -13.68 -31.19 -31.98
CA GLY A 6 -13.03 -30.02 -31.38
C GLY A 6 -14.05 -28.94 -31.03
N GLY A 7 -14.46 -28.89 -29.76
CA GLY A 7 -15.12 -27.72 -29.18
C GLY A 7 -14.09 -26.63 -28.91
N PHE A 8 -13.79 -25.81 -29.92
CA PHE A 8 -13.07 -24.55 -29.72
C PHE A 8 -14.02 -23.63 -28.91
N PHE A 9 -13.94 -23.70 -27.58
CA PHE A 9 -14.54 -22.69 -26.71
C PHE A 9 -13.88 -21.36 -27.06
N LEU A 10 -14.54 -20.58 -27.93
CA LEU A 10 -14.24 -19.17 -28.11
C LEU A 10 -14.29 -18.54 -26.72
N ALA A 11 -13.12 -18.21 -26.16
CA ALA A 11 -13.02 -17.51 -24.90
C ALA A 11 -13.81 -16.21 -25.03
N ARG A 12 -15.02 -16.20 -24.47
CA ARG A 12 -15.90 -15.04 -24.44
C ARG A 12 -15.08 -13.91 -23.85
N LYS A 13 -14.81 -12.86 -24.64
CA LYS A 13 -14.02 -11.71 -24.21
C LYS A 13 -14.61 -11.23 -22.89
N ALA A 14 -13.87 -11.39 -21.79
CA ALA A 14 -14.38 -11.06 -20.47
C ALA A 14 -14.77 -9.57 -20.46
N VAL A 15 -15.99 -9.25 -20.06
CA VAL A 15 -16.48 -7.87 -19.97
C VAL A 15 -16.82 -7.59 -18.52
N LEU A 16 -16.36 -6.44 -18.00
CA LEU A 16 -16.70 -6.01 -16.66
C LEU A 16 -18.19 -5.66 -16.59
N ASN A 17 -18.87 -6.19 -15.58
CA ASN A 17 -20.27 -5.83 -15.34
C ASN A 17 -20.37 -4.39 -14.80
N HIS A 18 -21.56 -3.81 -14.85
CA HIS A 18 -21.79 -2.43 -14.42
C HIS A 18 -21.38 -2.17 -12.96
N GLN A 19 -21.55 -3.14 -12.06
CA GLN A 19 -21.15 -3.01 -10.66
C GLN A 19 -19.62 -3.04 -10.49
N SER A 20 -18.90 -3.84 -11.29
CA SER A 20 -17.44 -3.85 -11.32
C SER A 20 -16.91 -2.50 -11.83
N ILE A 21 -17.49 -1.96 -12.90
CA ILE A 21 -17.11 -0.63 -13.41
C ILE A 21 -17.37 0.45 -12.35
N LEU A 22 -18.52 0.41 -11.68
CA LEU A 22 -18.83 1.37 -10.63
C LEU A 22 -17.84 1.30 -9.45
N LEU A 23 -17.51 0.09 -9.00
CA LEU A 23 -16.51 -0.12 -7.94
C LEU A 23 -15.13 0.38 -8.37
N LEU A 24 -14.75 0.15 -9.63
CA LEU A 24 -13.51 0.64 -10.22
C LEU A 24 -13.44 2.17 -10.20
N ILE A 25 -14.53 2.85 -10.57
CA ILE A 25 -14.63 4.32 -10.52
C ILE A 25 -14.52 4.82 -9.08
N VAL A 26 -15.25 4.21 -8.15
CA VAL A 26 -15.19 4.58 -6.72
C VAL A 26 -13.77 4.43 -6.18
N ASN A 27 -13.08 3.35 -6.52
CA ASN A 27 -11.67 3.15 -6.17
C ASN A 27 -10.75 4.20 -6.81
N GLY A 28 -10.95 4.48 -8.10
CA GLY A 28 -10.20 5.53 -8.80
C GLY A 28 -10.34 6.90 -8.14
N LEU A 29 -11.55 7.29 -7.75
CA LEU A 29 -11.80 8.55 -7.04
C LEU A 29 -11.14 8.58 -5.66
N PHE A 30 -11.23 7.49 -4.90
CA PHE A 30 -10.60 7.40 -3.58
C PHE A 30 -9.07 7.53 -3.66
N VAL A 31 -8.45 6.79 -4.59
CA VAL A 31 -7.00 6.83 -4.82
C VAL A 31 -6.56 8.18 -5.39
N LEU A 32 -7.36 8.79 -6.28
CA LEU A 32 -7.09 10.13 -6.82
C LEU A 32 -7.08 11.19 -5.74
N ALA A 33 -8.12 11.27 -4.91
CA ALA A 33 -8.17 12.19 -3.78
C ALA A 33 -6.97 11.96 -2.84
N GLY A 34 -6.65 10.70 -2.54
CA GLY A 34 -5.49 10.34 -1.73
C GLY A 34 -4.16 10.79 -2.34
N ALA A 35 -3.97 10.64 -3.65
CA ALA A 35 -2.75 11.03 -4.36
C ALA A 35 -2.58 12.55 -4.47
N LEU A 36 -3.67 13.30 -4.59
CA LEU A 36 -3.61 14.76 -4.69
C LEU A 36 -3.16 15.40 -3.36
N SER A 37 -3.81 15.01 -2.26
CA SER A 37 -3.60 15.66 -0.97
C SER A 37 -2.69 14.89 -0.02
N GLY A 38 -2.71 13.55 -0.05
CA GLY A 38 -1.96 12.70 0.87
C GLY A 38 -0.44 12.78 0.66
N THR A 39 0.01 12.93 -0.59
CA THR A 39 1.45 13.08 -0.90
C THR A 39 2.06 14.34 -0.27
N PHE A 40 1.28 15.41 -0.17
CA PHE A 40 1.73 16.70 0.36
C PHE A 40 1.31 16.95 1.82
N LEU A 41 0.54 16.06 2.43
CA LEU A 41 0.06 16.21 3.80
C LEU A 41 1.23 16.31 4.81
N ASN A 42 2.23 15.42 4.70
CA ASN A 42 3.40 15.49 5.58
C ASN A 42 4.24 16.75 5.33
N VAL A 43 4.25 17.26 4.09
CA VAL A 43 4.92 18.52 3.73
C VAL A 43 4.18 19.72 4.32
N TYR A 44 2.84 19.72 4.28
CA TYR A 44 1.99 20.72 4.90
C TYR A 44 2.24 20.81 6.42
N LEU A 45 2.28 19.65 7.10
CA LEU A 45 2.60 19.58 8.52
C LEU A 45 4.01 20.14 8.78
N TRP A 46 5.01 19.73 8.00
CA TRP A 46 6.38 20.23 8.11
C TRP A 46 6.49 21.75 7.93
N ARG A 47 5.78 22.32 6.94
CA ARG A 47 5.77 23.77 6.73
C ARG A 47 5.17 24.52 7.92
N THR A 48 4.17 23.94 8.56
CA THR A 48 3.51 24.55 9.72
C THR A 48 4.40 24.48 10.95
N ARG A 49 5.06 23.33 11.18
CA ARG A 49 6.07 23.13 12.22
C ARG A 49 7.13 22.14 11.75
N PRO A 50 8.40 22.57 11.53
CA PRO A 50 9.46 21.71 11.04
C PRO A 50 10.02 20.81 12.16
N ASP A 51 9.23 19.81 12.54
CA ASP A 51 9.54 18.85 13.60
C ASP A 51 9.35 17.42 13.09
N PHE A 52 10.42 16.64 13.06
CA PHE A 52 10.39 15.25 12.64
C PHE A 52 9.61 14.36 13.61
N ALA A 53 9.68 14.62 14.92
CA ALA A 53 8.96 13.83 15.91
C ALA A 53 7.45 13.98 15.73
N MET A 54 6.99 15.20 15.43
CA MET A 54 5.58 15.47 15.09
C MET A 54 5.10 14.60 13.92
N ILE A 55 5.86 14.55 12.81
CA ILE A 55 5.49 13.75 11.62
C ILE A 55 5.56 12.26 11.95
N GLY A 56 6.57 11.84 12.73
CA GLY A 56 6.67 10.47 13.25
C GLY A 56 5.43 10.06 14.03
N TRP A 57 4.96 10.88 14.97
CA TRP A 57 3.78 10.57 15.78
C TRP A 57 2.47 10.63 14.98
N PHE A 58 2.35 11.59 14.06
CA PHE A 58 1.23 11.64 13.11
C PHE A 58 1.13 10.32 12.32
N THR A 59 2.22 9.91 11.67
CA THR A 59 2.26 8.67 10.87
C THR A 59 2.10 7.43 11.73
N PHE A 60 2.67 7.39 12.94
CA PHE A 60 2.48 6.29 13.89
C PHE A 60 1.00 6.11 14.25
N SER A 61 0.32 7.19 14.63
CA SER A 61 -1.10 7.16 14.98
C SER A 61 -1.99 6.73 13.80
N GLN A 62 -1.65 7.18 12.58
CA GLN A 62 -2.31 6.72 11.35
C GLN A 62 -2.17 5.22 11.15
N GLN A 63 -0.96 4.67 11.24
CA GLN A 63 -0.74 3.24 11.01
C GLN A 63 -1.37 2.38 12.11
N LEU A 64 -1.36 2.87 13.35
CA LEU A 64 -2.02 2.21 14.48
C LEU A 64 -3.54 2.11 14.22
N ALA A 65 -4.18 3.23 13.88
CA ALA A 65 -5.60 3.27 13.56
C ALA A 65 -5.96 2.40 12.35
N LEU A 66 -5.13 2.41 11.29
CA LEU A 66 -5.34 1.58 10.10
C LEU A 66 -5.44 0.10 10.47
N GLY A 67 -4.46 -0.44 11.19
CA GLY A 67 -4.46 -1.86 11.50
C GLY A 67 -5.44 -2.26 12.61
N LEU A 68 -5.69 -1.39 13.59
CA LEU A 68 -6.81 -1.60 14.54
C LEU A 68 -8.15 -1.64 13.81
N THR A 69 -8.34 -0.80 12.80
CA THR A 69 -9.55 -0.82 11.97
C THR A 69 -9.65 -2.12 11.19
N PHE A 70 -8.57 -2.60 10.57
CA PHE A 70 -8.57 -3.91 9.89
C PHE A 70 -8.95 -5.06 10.84
N TRP A 71 -8.39 -5.05 12.06
CA TRP A 71 -8.65 -6.10 13.04
C TRP A 71 -10.09 -6.05 13.59
N LEU A 72 -10.54 -4.87 14.03
CA LEU A 72 -11.85 -4.71 14.65
C LEU A 72 -12.97 -4.77 13.61
N ALA A 73 -12.81 -4.07 12.48
CA ALA A 73 -13.83 -4.01 11.44
C ALA A 73 -13.91 -5.28 10.58
N GLY A 74 -12.89 -6.17 10.62
CA GLY A 74 -12.88 -7.44 9.90
C GLY A 74 -14.16 -8.26 10.12
N LYS A 75 -14.58 -8.42 11.39
CA LYS A 75 -15.82 -9.12 11.74
C LYS A 75 -17.04 -8.48 11.11
N TRP A 76 -17.22 -7.16 11.29
CA TRP A 76 -18.42 -6.50 10.79
C TRP A 76 -18.46 -6.38 9.27
N VAL A 77 -17.31 -6.29 8.60
CA VAL A 77 -17.25 -6.33 7.14
C VAL A 77 -17.62 -7.71 6.60
N LYS A 78 -17.23 -8.80 7.30
CA LYS A 78 -17.61 -10.18 6.92
C LYS A 78 -19.09 -10.47 7.20
N GLU A 79 -19.57 -10.11 8.40
CA GLU A 79 -20.89 -10.51 8.90
C GLU A 79 -22.03 -9.51 8.63
N LYS A 80 -21.71 -8.23 8.38
CA LYS A 80 -22.71 -7.16 8.15
C LYS A 80 -22.61 -6.57 6.73
N ASP A 81 -23.32 -5.46 6.49
CA ASP A 81 -23.32 -4.76 5.21
C ASP A 81 -22.01 -3.98 5.00
N LYS A 82 -21.04 -4.64 4.37
CA LYS A 82 -19.76 -4.06 3.95
C LYS A 82 -19.84 -2.79 3.09
N MET A 83 -20.97 -2.52 2.42
CA MET A 83 -21.13 -1.26 1.68
C MET A 83 -21.20 -0.06 2.61
N ILE A 84 -21.70 -0.24 3.85
CA ILE A 84 -21.69 0.79 4.89
C ILE A 84 -20.24 1.13 5.25
N PHE A 85 -19.39 0.12 5.43
CA PHE A 85 -17.98 0.31 5.78
C PHE A 85 -17.19 0.96 4.64
N LEU A 86 -17.47 0.58 3.38
CA LEU A 86 -16.89 1.24 2.21
C LEU A 86 -17.23 2.74 2.20
N ARG A 87 -18.51 3.09 2.34
CA ARG A 87 -19.00 4.47 2.36
C ARG A 87 -18.45 5.27 3.54
N LEU A 88 -18.44 4.66 4.72
CA LEU A 88 -17.93 5.27 5.94
C LEU A 88 -16.43 5.56 5.80
N GLY A 89 -15.65 4.67 5.18
CA GLY A 89 -14.25 4.93 4.88
C GLY A 89 -14.04 6.17 4.03
N ILE A 90 -14.78 6.30 2.92
CA ILE A 90 -14.72 7.49 2.04
C ILE A 90 -15.15 8.75 2.79
N LEU A 91 -16.24 8.69 3.55
CA LEU A 91 -16.76 9.82 4.31
C LEU A 91 -15.77 10.29 5.38
N VAL A 92 -15.21 9.36 6.16
CA VAL A 92 -14.22 9.67 7.20
C VAL A 92 -12.95 10.26 6.60
N SER A 93 -12.49 9.77 5.44
CA SER A 93 -11.38 10.38 4.70
C SER A 93 -11.69 11.82 4.24
N GLY A 94 -12.92 12.10 3.81
CA GLY A 94 -13.35 13.47 3.49
C GLY A 94 -13.38 14.37 4.74
N VAL A 95 -13.98 13.90 5.84
CA VAL A 95 -14.02 14.62 7.12
C VAL A 95 -12.62 14.93 7.63
N PHE A 96 -11.66 14.02 7.47
CA PHE A 96 -10.27 14.27 7.80
C PHE A 96 -9.72 15.54 7.11
N TYR A 97 -9.86 15.66 5.79
CA TYR A 97 -9.39 16.86 5.08
C TYR A 97 -10.18 18.11 5.43
N LEU A 98 -11.49 17.99 5.70
CA LEU A 98 -12.30 19.10 6.20
C LEU A 98 -11.78 19.61 7.55
N LEU A 99 -11.41 18.71 8.46
CA LEU A 99 -10.83 19.07 9.76
C LEU A 99 -9.45 19.67 9.64
N VAL A 100 -8.59 19.17 8.73
CA VAL A 100 -7.29 19.79 8.45
C VAL A 100 -7.46 21.22 7.92
N LEU A 101 -8.41 21.43 7.00
CA LEU A 101 -8.74 22.76 6.47
C LEU A 101 -9.28 23.71 7.53
N TRP A 102 -10.15 23.21 8.40
CA TRP A 102 -10.75 23.99 9.49
C TRP A 102 -9.73 24.33 10.58
N ALA A 103 -8.89 23.37 10.98
CA ALA A 103 -7.88 23.57 12.02
C ALA A 103 -6.74 24.49 11.57
N GLY A 104 -6.42 24.54 10.28
CA GLY A 104 -5.38 25.42 9.74
C GLY A 104 -4.05 25.22 10.47
N PRO A 105 -3.40 26.29 11.00
CA PRO A 105 -2.16 26.17 11.77
C PRO A 105 -2.29 25.31 13.04
N ALA A 106 -3.48 25.22 13.66
CA ALA A 106 -3.70 24.42 14.87
C ALA A 106 -3.63 22.90 14.61
N THR A 107 -3.55 22.47 13.35
CA THR A 107 -3.36 21.05 12.95
C THR A 107 -2.19 20.40 13.68
N VAL A 108 -1.12 21.15 13.98
CA VAL A 108 0.09 20.64 14.68
C VAL A 108 -0.19 20.16 16.10
N HIS A 109 -1.26 20.65 16.75
CA HIS A 109 -1.69 20.21 18.07
C HIS A 109 -2.64 19.01 18.00
N LEU A 110 -3.18 18.72 16.83
CA LEU A 110 -4.19 17.68 16.59
C LEU A 110 -3.62 16.46 15.85
N ILE A 111 -2.29 16.28 15.81
CA ILE A 111 -1.65 15.21 15.04
C ILE A 111 -2.14 13.80 15.40
N TRP A 112 -2.40 13.53 16.68
CA TRP A 112 -2.89 12.24 17.15
C TRP A 112 -4.34 11.99 16.69
N PRO A 113 -5.33 12.83 17.03
CA PRO A 113 -6.70 12.61 16.57
C PRO A 113 -6.81 12.62 15.05
N LEU A 114 -6.07 13.49 14.35
CA LEU A 114 -6.08 13.55 12.89
C LEU A 114 -5.43 12.33 12.24
N GLY A 115 -4.31 11.85 12.77
CA GLY A 115 -3.67 10.64 12.26
C GLY A 115 -4.56 9.42 12.50
N LEU A 116 -5.14 9.28 13.70
CA LEU A 116 -6.11 8.22 13.99
C LEU A 116 -7.30 8.26 13.01
N LEU A 117 -7.89 9.43 12.79
CA LEU A 117 -9.01 9.61 11.86
C LEU A 117 -8.63 9.21 10.42
N PHE A 118 -7.44 9.62 9.97
CA PHE A 118 -6.93 9.30 8.63
C PHE A 118 -6.70 7.79 8.46
N GLY A 119 -6.17 7.14 9.51
CA GLY A 119 -6.00 5.68 9.57
C GLY A 119 -7.33 4.93 9.55
N ILE A 120 -8.33 5.39 10.32
CA ILE A 120 -9.68 4.79 10.34
C ILE A 120 -10.34 4.88 8.96
N GLY A 121 -10.36 6.06 8.33
CA GLY A 121 -10.98 6.22 7.01
C GLY A 121 -10.34 5.32 5.96
N SER A 122 -9.01 5.29 5.92
CA SER A 122 -8.25 4.41 5.03
C SER A 122 -8.50 2.93 5.33
N GLY A 123 -8.53 2.54 6.60
CA GLY A 123 -8.70 1.16 7.03
C GLY A 123 -10.07 0.62 6.65
N LEU A 124 -11.11 1.40 6.91
CA LEU A 124 -12.49 1.09 6.56
C LEU A 124 -12.66 0.91 5.04
N PHE A 125 -12.12 1.84 4.26
CA PHE A 125 -12.20 1.78 2.80
C PHE A 125 -11.50 0.55 2.25
N TRP A 126 -10.22 0.34 2.59
CA TRP A 126 -9.42 -0.74 2.02
C TRP A 126 -9.91 -2.13 2.44
N LEU A 127 -10.32 -2.29 3.70
CA LEU A 127 -10.90 -3.54 4.17
C LEU A 127 -12.20 -3.86 3.41
N ALA A 128 -13.13 -2.90 3.31
CA ALA A 128 -14.39 -3.10 2.61
C ALA A 128 -14.16 -3.31 1.10
N PHE A 129 -13.28 -2.53 0.47
CA PHE A 129 -12.94 -2.66 -0.94
C PHE A 129 -12.41 -4.06 -1.26
N ASN A 130 -11.48 -4.58 -0.46
CA ASN A 130 -10.92 -5.92 -0.66
C ASN A 130 -12.00 -7.00 -0.62
N VAL A 131 -12.98 -6.88 0.29
CA VAL A 131 -14.09 -7.86 0.40
C VAL A 131 -15.13 -7.65 -0.70
N VAL A 132 -15.46 -6.42 -1.08
CA VAL A 132 -16.42 -6.11 -2.16
C VAL A 132 -15.87 -6.51 -3.53
N TYR A 133 -14.57 -6.33 -3.77
CA TYR A 133 -13.89 -6.74 -4.99
C TYR A 133 -14.18 -8.22 -5.33
N PHE A 134 -14.03 -9.14 -4.38
CA PHE A 134 -14.23 -10.57 -4.64
C PHE A 134 -15.66 -10.97 -4.99
N GLU A 135 -16.65 -10.22 -4.53
CA GLU A 135 -18.07 -10.49 -4.79
C GLU A 135 -18.60 -9.82 -6.06
N VAL A 136 -17.95 -8.76 -6.51
CA VAL A 136 -18.36 -8.02 -7.71
C VAL A 136 -17.63 -8.54 -8.95
N THR A 137 -16.59 -9.36 -8.77
CA THR A 137 -15.78 -9.94 -9.84
C THR A 137 -15.87 -11.47 -9.83
N ASP A 138 -16.07 -12.03 -11.02
CA ASP A 138 -16.07 -13.48 -11.24
C ASP A 138 -14.66 -13.96 -11.56
N VAL A 139 -14.41 -15.27 -11.45
CA VAL A 139 -13.09 -15.87 -11.76
C VAL A 139 -12.57 -15.42 -13.14
N GLY A 140 -13.44 -15.35 -14.16
CA GLY A 140 -13.07 -14.91 -15.51
C GLY A 140 -12.94 -13.39 -15.71
N THR A 141 -13.41 -12.54 -14.78
CA THR A 141 -13.37 -11.07 -14.90
C THR A 141 -12.44 -10.39 -13.91
N ARG A 142 -11.96 -11.11 -12.88
CA ARG A 142 -11.01 -10.65 -11.86
C ARG A 142 -9.72 -10.09 -12.44
N ASP A 143 -9.11 -10.80 -13.39
CA ASP A 143 -7.85 -10.38 -14.00
C ASP A 143 -8.01 -9.09 -14.81
N LEU A 144 -9.13 -8.96 -15.53
CA LEU A 144 -9.46 -7.74 -16.25
C LEU A 144 -9.69 -6.56 -15.30
N PHE A 145 -10.42 -6.78 -14.21
CA PHE A 145 -10.65 -5.75 -13.18
C PHE A 145 -9.33 -5.29 -12.57
N ASN A 146 -8.46 -6.22 -12.17
CA ASN A 146 -7.14 -5.90 -11.63
C ASN A 146 -6.25 -5.17 -12.63
N GLY A 147 -6.31 -5.55 -13.90
CA GLY A 147 -5.62 -4.82 -14.98
C GLY A 147 -6.05 -3.34 -15.02
N TRP A 148 -7.36 -3.07 -14.96
CA TRP A 148 -7.87 -1.70 -14.92
C TRP A 148 -7.54 -0.96 -13.62
N VAL A 149 -7.61 -1.62 -12.45
CA VAL A 149 -7.17 -1.04 -11.17
C VAL A 149 -5.69 -0.64 -11.25
N GLY A 150 -4.85 -1.51 -11.83
CA GLY A 150 -3.44 -1.24 -12.03
C GLY A 150 -3.18 -0.04 -12.95
N ILE A 151 -3.89 0.04 -14.08
CA ILE A 151 -3.78 1.19 -15.01
C ILE A 151 -4.20 2.48 -14.32
N LEU A 152 -5.38 2.50 -13.67
CA LEU A 152 -5.88 3.68 -12.95
C LEU A 152 -4.91 4.10 -11.85
N GLY A 153 -4.45 3.15 -11.03
CA GLY A 153 -3.47 3.41 -9.98
C GLY A 153 -2.17 3.98 -10.52
N SER A 154 -1.70 3.50 -11.69
CA SER A 154 -0.47 3.98 -12.33
C SER A 154 -0.62 5.40 -12.87
N VAL A 155 -1.72 5.69 -13.58
CA VAL A 155 -2.02 7.03 -14.10
C VAL A 155 -2.16 8.03 -12.95
N ILE A 156 -2.93 7.67 -11.92
CA ILE A 156 -3.12 8.53 -10.74
C ILE A 156 -1.81 8.72 -9.97
N GLY A 157 -1.01 7.67 -9.78
CA GLY A 157 0.27 7.74 -9.08
C GLY A 157 1.30 8.61 -9.81
N LEU A 158 1.28 8.61 -11.15
CA LEU A 158 2.10 9.48 -11.98
C LEU A 158 1.64 10.94 -11.91
N PHE A 159 0.39 11.18 -12.28
CA PHE A 159 -0.10 12.54 -12.53
C PHE A 159 -0.67 13.23 -11.30
N GLY A 160 -1.12 12.50 -10.27
CA GLY A 160 -1.72 13.06 -9.06
C GLY A 160 -0.73 13.95 -8.28
N PRO A 161 0.41 13.41 -7.81
CA PRO A 161 1.43 14.19 -7.12
C PRO A 161 2.05 15.27 -8.01
N TRP A 162 2.20 15.00 -9.30
CA TRP A 162 2.73 15.95 -10.27
C TRP A 162 1.81 17.16 -10.43
N ALA A 163 0.53 16.95 -10.74
CA ALA A 163 -0.48 18.02 -10.86
C ALA A 163 -0.62 18.80 -9.55
N SER A 164 -0.62 18.12 -8.41
CA SER A 164 -0.70 18.79 -7.10
C SER A 164 0.53 19.63 -6.81
N GLY A 165 1.73 19.12 -7.11
CA GLY A 165 2.97 19.88 -6.99
C GLY A 165 2.99 21.12 -7.88
N TRP A 166 2.41 21.03 -9.09
CA TRP A 166 2.26 22.17 -9.98
C TRP A 166 1.29 23.22 -9.41
N ILE A 167 0.09 22.81 -8.99
CA ILE A 167 -0.92 23.68 -8.35
C ILE A 167 -0.30 24.38 -7.14
N LEU A 168 0.36 23.64 -6.25
CA LEU A 168 1.03 24.17 -5.07
C LEU A 168 2.09 25.20 -5.42
N SER A 169 2.87 24.99 -6.49
CA SER A 169 3.90 25.93 -6.92
C SER A 169 3.36 27.17 -7.65
N SER A 170 2.16 27.08 -8.22
CA SER A 170 1.52 28.19 -8.94
C SER A 170 0.87 29.23 -8.03
N MET A 171 0.67 28.88 -6.76
CA MET A 171 0.00 29.71 -5.76
C MET A 171 0.98 30.09 -4.64
N LYS A 172 0.79 31.28 -4.06
CA LYS A 172 1.59 31.71 -2.91
C LYS A 172 1.09 31.06 -1.62
N ASP A 173 2.05 30.69 -0.76
CA ASP A 173 1.83 30.25 0.62
C ASP A 173 0.86 29.06 0.75
N VAL A 174 0.02 29.08 1.81
CA VAL A 174 -0.86 27.99 2.21
C VAL A 174 -2.08 27.85 1.28
N HIS A 175 -2.33 28.82 0.39
CA HIS A 175 -3.48 28.79 -0.50
C HIS A 175 -3.48 27.58 -1.43
N GLY A 176 -2.31 27.16 -1.93
CA GLY A 176 -2.21 25.95 -2.75
C GLY A 176 -2.68 24.70 -2.00
N TYR A 177 -2.30 24.57 -0.72
CA TYR A 177 -2.72 23.45 0.14
C TYR A 177 -4.23 23.45 0.35
N ARG A 178 -4.82 24.64 0.55
CA ARG A 178 -6.27 24.78 0.68
C ARG A 178 -7.00 24.31 -0.58
N VAL A 179 -6.48 24.66 -1.77
CA VAL A 179 -7.08 24.26 -3.06
C VAL A 179 -7.03 22.74 -3.24
N ILE A 180 -5.89 22.10 -3.03
CA ILE A 180 -5.79 20.64 -3.19
C ILE A 180 -6.63 19.88 -2.17
N PHE A 181 -6.75 20.36 -0.93
CA PHE A 181 -7.59 19.72 0.09
C PHE A 181 -9.08 19.88 -0.22
N ILE A 182 -9.52 21.03 -0.73
CA ILE A 182 -10.90 21.22 -1.21
C ILE A 182 -11.17 20.31 -2.41
N ALA A 183 -10.23 20.24 -3.37
CA ALA A 183 -10.37 19.35 -4.52
C ALA A 183 -10.53 17.88 -4.09
N SER A 184 -9.69 17.41 -3.16
CA SER A 184 -9.81 16.06 -2.57
C SER A 184 -11.14 15.85 -1.85
N LEU A 185 -11.62 16.83 -1.10
CA LEU A 185 -12.93 16.77 -0.43
C LEU A 185 -14.09 16.63 -1.43
N VAL A 186 -14.06 17.38 -2.53
CA VAL A 186 -15.04 17.27 -3.61
C VAL A 186 -14.99 15.86 -4.23
N ILE A 187 -13.79 15.35 -4.52
CA ILE A 187 -13.61 14.01 -5.11
C ILE A 187 -14.11 12.92 -4.16
N TYR A 188 -13.83 13.00 -2.85
CA TYR A 188 -14.38 12.07 -1.87
C TYR A 188 -15.91 12.14 -1.80
N THR A 189 -16.49 13.35 -1.85
CA THR A 189 -17.94 13.54 -1.88
C THR A 189 -18.56 12.85 -3.09
N LEU A 190 -17.98 13.04 -4.28
CA LEU A 190 -18.38 12.33 -5.50
C LEU A 190 -18.24 10.81 -5.34
N GLY A 191 -17.17 10.34 -4.70
CA GLY A 191 -16.97 8.93 -4.37
C GLY A 191 -18.08 8.36 -3.50
N VAL A 192 -18.51 9.08 -2.46
CA VAL A 192 -19.65 8.68 -1.62
C VAL A 192 -20.93 8.62 -2.46
N LEU A 193 -21.25 9.67 -3.20
CA LEU A 193 -22.47 9.75 -4.02
C LEU A 193 -22.56 8.62 -5.05
N LEU A 194 -21.45 8.30 -5.73
CA LEU A 194 -21.40 7.20 -6.68
C LEU A 194 -21.49 5.83 -6.00
N SER A 195 -20.88 5.68 -4.82
CA SER A 195 -20.96 4.42 -4.06
C SER A 195 -22.38 4.11 -3.55
N LEU A 196 -23.30 5.09 -3.52
CA LEU A 196 -24.73 4.83 -3.21
C LEU A 196 -25.40 3.93 -4.25
N LYS A 197 -24.92 3.95 -5.51
CA LYS A 197 -25.41 3.10 -6.61
C LYS A 197 -24.88 1.66 -6.55
N LEU A 198 -23.94 1.35 -5.65
CA LEU A 198 -23.48 -0.02 -5.40
C LEU A 198 -24.57 -0.80 -4.65
N LYS A 199 -24.94 -1.96 -5.19
CA LYS A 199 -25.99 -2.81 -4.62
C LYS A 199 -25.49 -3.48 -3.34
N LYS A 200 -26.39 -3.59 -2.35
CA LYS A 200 -26.16 -4.44 -1.16
C LYS A 200 -25.95 -5.89 -1.59
N ARG A 201 -25.08 -6.60 -0.88
CA ARG A 201 -24.73 -8.00 -1.17
C ARG A 201 -25.01 -8.90 0.03
N LYS A 202 -25.07 -10.21 -0.22
CA LYS A 202 -25.39 -11.22 0.80
C LYS A 202 -24.27 -11.28 1.84
N ARG A 203 -24.64 -11.66 3.06
CA ARG A 203 -23.71 -11.88 4.18
C ARG A 203 -23.10 -13.28 4.01
N GLU A 204 -21.78 -13.41 4.13
CA GLU A 204 -21.11 -14.71 3.95
C GLU A 204 -20.22 -15.04 5.15
N GLY A 205 -20.54 -16.17 5.80
CA GLY A 205 -19.71 -16.81 6.81
C GLY A 205 -19.66 -16.12 8.18
N SER A 206 -18.95 -16.77 9.10
CA SER A 206 -18.60 -16.25 10.43
C SER A 206 -17.13 -15.86 10.46
N TYR A 207 -16.79 -14.82 11.23
CA TYR A 207 -15.39 -14.41 11.39
C TYR A 207 -14.67 -15.19 12.50
N ASP A 208 -13.53 -15.80 12.18
CA ASP A 208 -12.70 -16.49 13.18
C ASP A 208 -11.62 -15.55 13.78
N TRP A 209 -11.89 -15.11 15.01
CA TRP A 209 -10.96 -14.27 15.80
C TRP A 209 -9.70 -14.99 16.25
N LYS A 210 -9.73 -16.31 16.36
CA LYS A 210 -8.63 -17.11 16.91
C LYS A 210 -7.64 -17.55 15.83
N LEU A 211 -8.07 -17.62 14.57
CA LEU A 211 -7.23 -18.04 13.46
C LEU A 211 -5.90 -17.25 13.35
N PRO A 212 -5.87 -15.91 13.48
CA PRO A 212 -4.61 -15.18 13.49
C PRO A 212 -3.58 -15.66 14.53
N LEU A 213 -4.05 -16.07 15.71
CA LEU A 213 -3.19 -16.52 16.81
C LEU A 213 -2.65 -17.94 16.58
N THR A 214 -3.40 -18.79 15.90
CA THR A 214 -2.98 -20.18 15.62
C THR A 214 -1.97 -20.26 14.49
N LEU A 215 -1.99 -19.31 13.54
CA LEU A 215 -1.13 -19.28 12.36
C LEU A 215 0.35 -18.96 12.66
N PHE A 216 0.65 -18.35 13.80
CA PHE A 216 2.03 -18.05 14.24
C PHE A 216 2.71 -19.18 15.03
N ARG A 217 2.09 -20.36 15.14
CA ARG A 217 2.66 -21.53 15.82
C ARG A 217 3.91 -22.08 15.11
N ARG A 218 4.77 -22.78 15.85
CA ARG A 218 5.95 -23.47 15.30
C ARG A 218 5.51 -24.48 14.24
N GLY A 219 6.22 -24.52 13.11
CA GLY A 219 5.92 -25.44 12.00
C GLY A 219 4.94 -24.89 10.94
N ASN A 220 4.14 -23.87 11.27
CA ASN A 220 3.20 -23.27 10.31
C ASN A 220 3.95 -22.34 9.32
N PRO A 221 3.76 -22.49 7.99
CA PRO A 221 4.32 -21.57 6.99
C PRO A 221 3.97 -20.10 7.21
N TRP A 222 2.81 -19.80 7.79
CA TRP A 222 2.37 -18.44 8.10
C TRP A 222 3.26 -17.72 9.09
N ARG A 223 3.95 -18.44 9.97
CA ARG A 223 4.97 -17.83 10.82
C ARG A 223 6.11 -17.23 10.00
N GLN A 224 6.54 -17.89 8.92
CA GLN A 224 7.59 -17.37 8.03
C GLN A 224 7.07 -16.22 7.15
N ALA A 225 5.87 -16.38 6.59
CA ALA A 225 5.23 -15.35 5.76
C ALA A 225 4.91 -14.08 6.56
N GLY A 226 4.38 -14.24 7.77
CA GLY A 226 4.07 -13.15 8.70
C GLY A 226 5.32 -12.40 9.14
N THR A 227 6.38 -13.08 9.60
CA THR A 227 7.64 -12.39 9.97
C THR A 227 8.34 -11.74 8.77
N ALA A 228 8.26 -12.35 7.58
CA ALA A 228 8.75 -11.72 6.35
C ALA A 228 7.94 -10.45 5.99
N SER A 229 6.63 -10.46 6.23
CA SER A 229 5.73 -9.31 6.04
C SER A 229 5.98 -8.21 7.07
N MET A 230 6.26 -8.57 8.33
CA MET A 230 6.72 -7.62 9.36
C MET A 230 8.03 -6.96 8.94
N ALA A 231 9.03 -7.73 8.50
CA ALA A 231 10.29 -7.18 8.02
C ALA A 231 10.10 -6.24 6.81
N HIS A 232 9.21 -6.58 5.88
CA HIS A 232 8.82 -5.69 4.79
C HIS A 232 8.21 -4.37 5.31
N GLY A 233 7.30 -4.47 6.30
CA GLY A 233 6.64 -3.33 6.91
C GLY A 233 7.59 -2.32 7.56
N ILE A 234 8.74 -2.75 8.11
CA ILE A 234 9.73 -1.84 8.73
C ILE A 234 10.20 -0.77 7.75
N ARG A 235 10.56 -1.16 6.52
CA ARG A 235 10.94 -0.21 5.47
C ARG A 235 9.79 0.72 5.10
N GLU A 236 8.62 0.14 4.85
CA GLU A 236 7.42 0.90 4.49
C GLU A 236 7.04 1.95 5.54
N GLY A 237 7.19 1.63 6.83
CA GLY A 237 6.84 2.53 7.95
C GLY A 237 7.61 3.85 7.94
N VAL A 238 8.86 3.83 7.48
CA VAL A 238 9.72 5.03 7.41
C VAL A 238 9.71 5.65 6.01
N PHE A 239 9.88 4.83 4.97
CA PHE A 239 10.03 5.32 3.59
C PHE A 239 8.75 5.94 3.03
N SER A 240 7.57 5.54 3.52
CA SER A 240 6.28 6.07 3.05
C SER A 240 6.11 7.57 3.24
N PHE A 241 6.76 8.18 4.23
CA PHE A 241 6.72 9.62 4.46
C PHE A 241 8.10 10.28 4.33
N LEU A 242 9.15 9.64 4.85
CA LEU A 242 10.42 10.32 5.06
C LEU A 242 11.13 10.66 3.74
N LEU A 243 11.08 9.77 2.76
CA LEU A 243 11.72 10.00 1.46
C LEU A 243 11.13 11.23 0.77
N ASN A 244 9.80 11.32 0.71
CA ASN A 244 9.09 12.47 0.13
C ASN A 244 9.35 13.75 0.92
N LEU A 245 9.35 13.67 2.25
CA LEU A 245 9.66 14.79 3.12
C LEU A 245 11.09 15.32 2.89
N LEU A 246 12.09 14.44 2.76
CA LEU A 246 13.46 14.84 2.48
C LEU A 246 13.64 15.47 1.10
N VAL A 247 12.92 15.00 0.09
CA VAL A 247 12.92 15.64 -1.24
C VAL A 247 12.42 17.07 -1.12
N PHE A 248 11.35 17.31 -0.35
CA PHE A 248 10.88 18.65 -0.08
C PHE A 248 11.92 19.47 0.72
N ILE A 249 12.42 18.97 1.85
CA ILE A 249 13.42 19.68 2.69
C ILE A 249 14.65 20.07 1.87
N SER A 250 15.15 19.16 1.03
CA SER A 250 16.34 19.40 0.20
C SER A 250 16.13 20.43 -0.91
N THR A 251 14.90 20.66 -1.36
CA THR A 251 14.61 21.51 -2.52
C THR A 251 13.84 22.78 -2.17
N SER A 252 13.16 22.77 -1.02
CA SER A 252 12.18 23.77 -0.59
C SER A 252 11.12 24.10 -1.66
N LYS A 253 10.84 23.13 -2.55
CA LYS A 253 9.94 23.31 -3.71
C LYS A 253 9.01 22.10 -3.86
N GLU A 254 7.71 22.32 -3.69
CA GLU A 254 6.65 21.32 -3.86
C GLU A 254 6.66 20.70 -5.27
N TRP A 255 6.94 21.53 -6.28
CA TRP A 255 7.03 21.06 -7.66
C TRP A 255 8.13 20.01 -7.85
N ARG A 256 9.28 20.14 -7.16
CA ARG A 256 10.36 19.15 -7.23
C ARG A 256 9.94 17.81 -6.62
N LEU A 257 9.12 17.83 -5.58
CA LEU A 257 8.51 16.62 -5.04
C LEU A 257 7.54 15.98 -6.04
N GLY A 258 6.69 16.77 -6.71
CA GLY A 258 5.82 16.27 -7.78
C GLY A 258 6.59 15.63 -8.94
N GLN A 259 7.67 16.27 -9.41
CA GLN A 259 8.57 15.72 -10.44
C GLN A 259 9.27 14.43 -9.98
N PHE A 260 9.73 14.39 -8.74
CA PHE A 260 10.33 13.20 -8.14
C PHE A 260 9.32 12.04 -8.12
N SER A 261 8.11 12.25 -7.61
CA SER A 261 7.06 11.22 -7.57
C SER A 261 6.69 10.73 -8.97
N PHE A 262 6.63 11.62 -9.96
CA PHE A 262 6.40 11.25 -11.36
C PHE A 262 7.52 10.33 -11.88
N ALA A 263 8.78 10.72 -11.73
CA ALA A 263 9.92 9.95 -12.24
C ALA A 263 9.99 8.55 -11.58
N VAL A 264 9.83 8.48 -10.26
CA VAL A 264 9.81 7.22 -9.50
C VAL A 264 8.66 6.33 -9.95
N SER A 265 7.44 6.88 -10.07
CA SER A 265 6.26 6.12 -10.50
C SER A 265 6.37 5.64 -11.95
N PHE A 266 6.98 6.44 -12.84
CA PHE A 266 7.18 6.08 -14.24
C PHE A 266 8.13 4.91 -14.40
N VAL A 267 9.28 4.98 -13.71
CA VAL A 267 10.24 3.87 -13.69
C VAL A 267 9.59 2.63 -13.09
N SER A 268 8.85 2.78 -11.98
CA SER A 268 8.15 1.66 -11.34
C SER A 268 7.13 1.01 -12.28
N LEU A 269 6.35 1.79 -13.03
CA LEU A 269 5.40 1.27 -14.01
C LEU A 269 6.10 0.41 -15.07
N ILE A 270 7.18 0.92 -15.65
CA ILE A 270 7.95 0.19 -16.68
C ILE A 270 8.56 -1.08 -16.09
N THR A 271 9.17 -1.02 -14.90
CA THR A 271 9.85 -2.18 -14.31
C THR A 271 8.87 -3.25 -13.83
N PHE A 272 7.70 -2.88 -13.30
CA PHE A 272 6.65 -3.85 -12.99
C PHE A 272 6.07 -4.48 -14.26
N TRP A 273 5.89 -3.71 -15.34
CA TRP A 273 5.46 -4.27 -16.62
C TRP A 273 6.48 -5.27 -17.19
N LEU A 274 7.77 -4.91 -17.19
CA LEU A 274 8.86 -5.80 -17.60
C LEU A 274 8.90 -7.06 -16.71
N ALA A 275 8.81 -6.90 -15.40
CA ALA A 275 8.80 -8.03 -14.48
C ALA A 275 7.58 -8.93 -14.71
N GLY A 276 6.39 -8.37 -14.93
CA GLY A 276 5.20 -9.16 -15.28
C GLY A 276 5.39 -10.00 -16.56
N LYS A 277 6.13 -9.49 -17.55
CA LYS A 277 6.40 -10.19 -18.81
C LYS A 277 7.51 -11.25 -18.70
N PHE A 278 8.57 -10.97 -17.93
CA PHE A 278 9.81 -11.77 -17.95
C PHE A 278 10.10 -12.55 -16.66
N PHE A 279 9.54 -12.15 -15.52
CA PHE A 279 9.86 -12.70 -14.21
C PHE A 279 9.07 -13.99 -13.93
N LYS A 280 9.75 -15.14 -14.07
CA LYS A 280 9.17 -16.48 -13.88
C LYS A 280 9.29 -16.95 -12.43
N GLN A 281 8.37 -17.83 -12.01
CA GLN A 281 8.34 -18.43 -10.66
C GLN A 281 9.68 -19.07 -10.24
N LYS A 282 10.38 -19.73 -11.17
CA LYS A 282 11.70 -20.35 -10.92
C LYS A 282 12.78 -19.36 -10.45
N TYR A 283 12.62 -18.07 -10.74
CA TYR A 283 13.57 -17.03 -10.35
C TYR A 283 13.21 -16.35 -9.02
N ARG A 284 12.06 -16.65 -8.40
CA ARG A 284 11.58 -15.94 -7.19
C ARG A 284 12.60 -15.91 -6.05
N TYR A 285 13.31 -17.01 -5.80
CA TYR A 285 14.32 -17.09 -4.74
C TYR A 285 15.49 -16.12 -4.94
N TYR A 286 16.14 -16.17 -6.11
CA TYR A 286 17.30 -15.35 -6.43
C TYR A 286 16.90 -13.92 -6.78
N GLY A 287 15.77 -13.75 -7.46
CA GLY A 287 15.18 -12.44 -7.77
C GLY A 287 14.92 -11.63 -6.51
N MET A 288 14.30 -12.25 -5.49
CA MET A 288 14.06 -11.56 -4.22
C MET A 288 15.36 -11.16 -3.51
N LEU A 289 16.37 -12.03 -3.51
CA LEU A 289 17.68 -11.74 -2.91
C LEU A 289 18.38 -10.57 -3.62
N ILE A 290 18.50 -10.67 -4.94
CA ILE A 290 19.15 -9.64 -5.77
C ILE A 290 18.39 -8.32 -5.62
N GLY A 291 17.06 -8.33 -5.70
CA GLY A 291 16.22 -7.17 -5.46
C GLY A 291 16.49 -6.55 -4.09
N ALA A 292 16.52 -7.34 -3.02
CA ALA A 292 16.79 -6.85 -1.67
C ALA A 292 18.20 -6.25 -1.51
N ILE A 293 19.23 -6.87 -2.10
CA ILE A 293 20.60 -6.34 -2.11
C ILE A 293 20.65 -5.01 -2.88
N CYS A 294 20.12 -4.97 -4.11
CA CYS A 294 20.10 -3.76 -4.91
C CYS A 294 19.33 -2.62 -4.22
N LEU A 295 18.18 -2.91 -3.59
CA LEU A 295 17.44 -1.93 -2.80
C LEU A 295 18.28 -1.33 -1.66
N LEU A 296 19.10 -2.12 -0.97
CA LEU A 296 20.04 -1.62 0.02
C LEU A 296 21.13 -0.74 -0.62
N LEU A 297 21.73 -1.19 -1.73
CA LEU A 297 22.79 -0.47 -2.43
C LEU A 297 22.34 0.91 -2.93
N THR A 298 21.06 1.05 -3.32
CA THR A 298 20.51 2.35 -3.75
C THR A 298 20.51 3.42 -2.65
N GLY A 299 20.62 3.00 -1.38
CA GLY A 299 20.72 3.90 -0.23
C GLY A 299 22.13 4.42 0.07
N ILE A 300 23.19 3.81 -0.49
CA ILE A 300 24.58 4.19 -0.19
C ILE A 300 24.87 5.66 -0.57
N PRO A 301 24.44 6.19 -1.74
CA PRO A 301 24.67 7.60 -2.09
C PRO A 301 24.19 8.60 -1.02
N LEU A 302 23.13 8.26 -0.29
CA LEU A 302 22.55 9.10 0.76
C LEU A 302 23.48 9.26 1.98
N LEU A 303 24.41 8.34 2.21
CA LEU A 303 25.33 8.36 3.35
C LEU A 303 26.40 9.47 3.23
N TRP A 304 26.76 9.87 2.01
CA TRP A 304 27.75 10.94 1.79
C TRP A 304 27.14 12.33 1.87
N LYS A 305 26.02 12.56 1.18
CA LYS A 305 25.38 13.87 1.12
C LYS A 305 23.89 13.72 0.83
N VAL A 306 23.06 14.42 1.60
CA VAL A 306 21.63 14.54 1.29
C VAL A 306 21.42 15.70 0.34
N ASN A 307 21.02 15.40 -0.89
CA ASN A 307 20.56 16.38 -1.87
C ASN A 307 19.54 15.74 -2.83
N TYR A 308 18.88 16.57 -3.64
CA TYR A 308 17.88 16.11 -4.61
C TYR A 308 18.39 14.99 -5.53
N GLY A 309 19.64 15.07 -6.02
CA GLY A 309 20.22 14.05 -6.88
C GLY A 309 20.36 12.69 -6.17
N THR A 310 20.90 12.68 -4.95
CA THR A 310 21.02 11.43 -4.16
C THR A 310 19.66 10.83 -3.79
N LEU A 311 18.67 11.66 -3.49
CA LEU A 311 17.29 11.22 -3.22
C LEU A 311 16.63 10.66 -4.48
N LEU A 312 16.86 11.30 -5.64
CA LEU A 312 16.38 10.82 -6.94
C LEU A 312 17.00 9.48 -7.29
N THR A 313 18.31 9.29 -7.07
CA THR A 313 18.99 7.98 -7.24
C THR A 313 18.37 6.91 -6.34
N LEU A 314 18.12 7.21 -5.06
CA LEU A 314 17.46 6.29 -4.14
C LEU A 314 16.04 5.96 -4.60
N GLY A 315 15.24 6.96 -5.01
CA GLY A 315 13.87 6.78 -5.46
C GLY A 315 13.76 5.98 -6.75
N ILE A 316 14.48 6.39 -7.81
CA ILE A 316 14.51 5.71 -9.11
C ILE A 316 15.11 4.32 -8.98
N GLY A 317 16.22 4.18 -8.26
CA GLY A 317 16.84 2.90 -7.98
C GLY A 317 15.90 1.96 -7.23
N SER A 318 15.21 2.47 -6.21
CA SER A 318 14.18 1.70 -5.51
C SER A 318 13.08 1.25 -6.46
N ALA A 319 12.50 2.15 -7.25
CA ALA A 319 11.46 1.82 -8.23
C ALA A 319 11.90 0.78 -9.27
N PHE A 320 13.16 0.83 -9.69
CA PHE A 320 13.69 -0.11 -10.67
C PHE A 320 13.82 -1.54 -10.10
N PHE A 321 14.35 -1.68 -8.89
CA PHE A 321 14.62 -2.99 -8.27
C PHE A 321 13.45 -3.55 -7.43
N MET A 322 12.47 -2.72 -7.07
CA MET A 322 11.34 -3.13 -6.22
C MET A 322 10.58 -4.35 -6.77
N PRO A 323 10.27 -4.49 -8.07
CA PRO A 323 9.53 -5.64 -8.58
C PRO A 323 10.23 -6.98 -8.32
N LEU A 324 11.56 -7.02 -8.38
CA LEU A 324 12.34 -8.23 -8.11
C LEU A 324 12.17 -8.72 -6.68
N TYR A 325 11.99 -7.80 -5.73
CA TYR A 325 11.75 -8.08 -4.32
C TYR A 325 10.26 -8.30 -4.01
N LEU A 326 9.40 -7.39 -4.47
CA LEU A 326 8.00 -7.31 -4.07
C LEU A 326 7.17 -8.45 -4.68
N LEU A 327 7.41 -8.83 -5.94
CA LEU A 327 6.65 -9.90 -6.58
C LEU A 327 6.82 -11.25 -5.86
N PRO A 328 8.04 -11.75 -5.56
CA PRO A 328 8.21 -12.94 -4.73
C PRO A 328 7.59 -12.82 -3.35
N MET A 329 7.69 -11.66 -2.70
CA MET A 329 7.15 -11.43 -1.37
C MET A 329 5.63 -11.58 -1.37
N ILE A 330 4.93 -10.86 -2.25
CA ILE A 330 3.48 -10.91 -2.38
C ILE A 330 3.02 -12.30 -2.81
N SER A 331 3.55 -12.81 -3.93
CA SER A 331 3.07 -14.09 -4.48
C SER A 331 3.22 -15.25 -3.49
N SER A 332 4.28 -15.31 -2.69
CA SER A 332 4.45 -16.40 -1.74
C SER A 332 3.41 -16.40 -0.61
N VAL A 333 2.89 -15.22 -0.24
CA VAL A 333 1.80 -15.11 0.74
C VAL A 333 0.47 -15.48 0.09
N PHE A 334 0.22 -15.04 -1.14
CA PHE A 334 -0.99 -15.42 -1.87
C PHE A 334 -1.03 -16.93 -2.19
N ASP A 335 0.11 -17.55 -2.49
CA ASP A 335 0.23 -19.00 -2.67
C ASP A 335 -0.13 -19.77 -1.38
N LEU A 336 0.06 -19.16 -0.20
CA LEU A 336 -0.40 -19.72 1.08
C LEU A 336 -1.90 -19.55 1.31
N ILE A 337 -2.47 -18.40 0.91
CA ILE A 337 -3.91 -18.13 1.02
C ILE A 337 -4.71 -19.08 0.12
N GLY A 338 -4.18 -19.45 -1.05
CA GLY A 338 -4.85 -20.36 -1.99
C GLY A 338 -4.45 -21.83 -1.86
N LYS A 339 -3.84 -22.24 -0.73
CA LYS A 339 -3.23 -23.57 -0.63
C LYS A 339 -4.25 -24.69 -0.39
N SER A 340 -5.34 -24.43 0.33
CA SER A 340 -6.38 -25.41 0.66
C SER A 340 -7.77 -24.77 0.65
N ASP A 341 -8.82 -25.58 0.56
CA ASP A 341 -10.20 -25.07 0.58
C ASP A 341 -10.52 -24.35 1.91
N GLU A 342 -10.00 -24.86 3.03
CA GLU A 342 -10.08 -24.21 4.34
C GLU A 342 -9.41 -22.82 4.37
N ASP A 343 -8.26 -22.68 3.71
CA ASP A 343 -7.57 -21.38 3.60
C ASP A 343 -8.38 -20.40 2.74
N VAL A 344 -9.07 -20.89 1.70
CA VAL A 344 -9.92 -20.07 0.82
C VAL A 344 -11.19 -19.59 1.54
N GLU A 345 -11.78 -20.43 2.39
CA GLU A 345 -12.91 -20.06 3.25
C GLU A 345 -12.53 -18.98 4.27
N ASN A 346 -11.32 -19.06 4.81
CA ASN A 346 -10.77 -18.12 5.79
C ASN A 346 -9.95 -16.98 5.16
N ARG A 347 -10.10 -16.72 3.86
CA ARG A 347 -9.32 -15.72 3.12
C ARG A 347 -9.32 -14.33 3.77
N VAL A 348 -10.44 -13.93 4.37
CA VAL A 348 -10.57 -12.61 5.01
C VAL A 348 -9.63 -12.53 6.20
N GLU A 349 -9.68 -13.53 7.07
CA GLU A 349 -8.81 -13.66 8.24
C GLU A 349 -7.34 -13.74 7.83
N LEU A 350 -7.00 -14.52 6.80
CA LEU A 350 -5.62 -14.62 6.30
C LEU A 350 -5.09 -13.28 5.74
N VAL A 351 -5.94 -12.52 5.05
CA VAL A 351 -5.61 -11.15 4.61
C VAL A 351 -5.42 -10.23 5.82
N VAL A 352 -6.27 -10.34 6.85
CA VAL A 352 -6.10 -9.58 8.11
C VAL A 352 -4.77 -9.93 8.78
N VAL A 353 -4.37 -11.20 8.83
CA VAL A 353 -3.07 -11.62 9.39
C VAL A 353 -1.90 -10.99 8.63
N ARG A 354 -1.95 -11.01 7.30
CA ARG A 354 -0.93 -10.39 6.45
C ARG A 354 -0.82 -8.89 6.73
N GLU A 355 -1.94 -8.18 6.74
CA GLU A 355 -1.95 -6.73 6.96
C GLU A 355 -1.54 -6.36 8.39
N LEU A 356 -1.96 -7.13 9.40
CA LEU A 356 -1.49 -6.94 10.78
C LEU A 356 0.02 -7.18 10.92
N SER A 357 0.54 -8.18 10.21
CA SER A 357 1.99 -8.43 10.16
C SER A 357 2.72 -7.23 9.57
N MET A 358 2.25 -6.69 8.45
CA MET A 358 2.82 -5.48 7.84
C MET A 358 2.68 -4.25 8.75
N MET A 359 1.55 -4.09 9.43
CA MET A 359 1.29 -3.00 10.38
C MET A 359 2.29 -3.03 11.53
N VAL A 360 2.51 -4.18 12.17
CA VAL A 360 3.51 -4.33 13.24
C VAL A 360 4.89 -3.89 12.73
N GLY A 361 5.27 -4.32 11.52
CA GLY A 361 6.49 -3.85 10.87
C GLY A 361 6.55 -2.33 10.72
N ARG A 362 5.49 -1.72 10.19
CA ARG A 362 5.40 -0.27 9.97
C ARG A 362 5.52 0.50 11.28
N LEU A 363 4.80 0.09 12.32
CA LEU A 363 4.87 0.69 13.66
C LEU A 363 6.28 0.57 14.25
N LEU A 364 6.93 -0.59 14.12
CA LEU A 364 8.32 -0.76 14.55
C LEU A 364 9.27 0.17 13.79
N GLY A 365 9.14 0.26 12.46
CA GLY A 365 9.94 1.18 11.65
C GLY A 365 9.75 2.65 12.05
N THR A 366 8.50 3.09 12.19
CA THR A 366 8.18 4.47 12.61
C THR A 366 8.63 4.75 14.05
N LEU A 367 8.53 3.77 14.96
CA LEU A 367 9.03 3.91 16.33
C LEU A 367 10.56 4.02 16.36
N LEU A 368 11.28 3.21 15.57
CA LEU A 368 12.73 3.34 15.41
C LEU A 368 13.12 4.72 14.88
N PHE A 369 12.33 5.28 13.96
CA PHE A 369 12.50 6.66 13.49
C PHE A 369 12.34 7.69 14.60
N ILE A 370 11.25 7.62 15.38
CA ILE A 370 10.99 8.54 16.49
C ILE A 370 12.10 8.46 17.53
N LEU A 371 12.49 7.24 17.93
CA LEU A 371 13.54 7.02 18.94
C LEU A 371 14.90 7.54 18.44
N CYS A 372 15.28 7.21 17.20
CA CYS A 372 16.56 7.62 16.63
C CYS A 372 16.71 9.15 16.63
N LEU A 373 15.68 9.88 16.18
CA LEU A 373 15.72 11.33 16.15
C LEU A 373 15.48 11.98 17.52
N GLY A 374 14.78 11.31 18.44
CA GLY A 374 14.65 11.75 19.82
C GLY A 374 15.99 11.78 20.55
N PHE A 375 16.88 10.81 20.28
CA PHE A 375 18.23 10.78 20.86
C PHE A 375 19.25 11.61 20.06
N ARG A 376 19.17 11.60 18.73
CA ARG A 376 20.10 12.31 17.85
C ARG A 376 19.34 13.02 16.71
N PRO A 377 18.89 14.27 16.93
CA PRO A 377 18.16 15.06 15.92
C PRO A 377 19.12 15.64 14.86
N GLN A 378 19.85 14.78 14.16
CA GLN A 378 20.86 15.15 13.17
C GLN A 378 20.59 14.45 11.84
N MET A 379 20.91 15.14 10.73
CA MET A 379 20.74 14.59 9.39
C MET A 379 21.49 13.26 9.18
N GLN A 380 22.68 13.11 9.79
CA GLN A 380 23.44 11.86 9.72
C GLN A 380 22.73 10.69 10.39
N ALA A 381 22.10 10.90 11.55
CA ALA A 381 21.33 9.84 12.22
C ALA A 381 20.16 9.36 11.34
N LEU A 382 19.54 10.30 10.64
CA LEU A 382 18.46 10.03 9.69
C LEU A 382 18.91 9.20 8.48
N THR A 383 20.05 9.53 7.86
CA THR A 383 20.55 8.78 6.70
C THR A 383 20.99 7.37 7.08
N TRP A 384 21.64 7.20 8.23
CA TRP A 384 21.97 5.89 8.78
C TRP A 384 20.73 5.06 9.09
N LEU A 385 19.71 5.66 9.70
CA LEU A 385 18.43 5.00 9.93
C LEU A 385 17.80 4.54 8.61
N MET A 386 17.72 5.42 7.60
CA MET A 386 17.17 5.06 6.28
C MET A 386 17.96 3.93 5.61
N PHE A 387 19.28 3.90 5.76
CA PHE A 387 20.11 2.83 5.25
C PHE A 387 19.86 1.50 5.98
N LEU A 388 19.82 1.50 7.31
CA LEU A 388 19.56 0.31 8.14
C LEU A 388 18.15 -0.24 7.93
N VAL A 389 17.14 0.62 7.96
CA VAL A 389 15.75 0.27 7.63
C VAL A 389 15.64 -0.15 6.17
N GLY A 390 16.45 0.43 5.30
CA GLY A 390 16.57 0.06 3.90
C GLY A 390 17.06 -1.38 3.67
N ALA A 391 17.72 -1.99 4.66
CA ALA A 391 18.15 -3.39 4.65
C ALA A 391 17.03 -4.38 5.06
N SER A 392 15.87 -3.92 5.52
CA SER A 392 14.77 -4.80 5.94
C SER A 392 14.27 -5.79 4.87
N PRO A 393 14.31 -5.48 3.55
CA PRO A 393 14.04 -6.47 2.49
C PRO A 393 14.93 -7.73 2.57
N LEU A 394 16.18 -7.61 3.06
CA LEU A 394 17.06 -8.76 3.27
C LEU A 394 16.57 -9.66 4.40
N LEU A 395 16.06 -9.06 5.48
CA LEU A 395 15.42 -9.79 6.58
C LEU A 395 14.14 -10.49 6.09
N SER A 396 13.35 -9.81 5.28
CA SER A 396 12.15 -10.38 4.65
C SER A 396 12.49 -11.60 3.80
N TRP A 397 13.54 -11.51 2.97
CA TRP A 397 14.05 -12.65 2.20
C TRP A 397 14.55 -13.78 3.10
N LEU A 398 15.29 -13.46 4.18
CA LEU A 398 15.84 -14.44 5.11
C LEU A 398 14.75 -15.32 5.74
N PHE A 399 13.61 -14.72 6.10
CA PHE A 399 12.47 -15.44 6.66
C PHE A 399 11.72 -16.25 5.60
N LEU A 400 11.59 -15.71 4.37
CA LEU A 400 10.81 -16.34 3.30
C LEU A 400 11.61 -17.40 2.49
N ARG A 401 12.94 -17.43 2.59
CA ARG A 401 13.83 -18.28 1.77
C ARG A 401 13.46 -19.76 1.76
N LYS A 402 12.99 -20.30 2.89
CA LYS A 402 12.59 -21.72 3.01
C LYS A 402 11.29 -21.99 2.25
N LEU A 403 10.35 -21.06 2.34
CA LEU A 403 9.08 -21.12 1.62
C LEU A 403 9.30 -21.02 0.10
N LEU A 404 10.13 -20.07 -0.34
CA LEU A 404 10.49 -19.87 -1.75
C LEU A 404 11.16 -21.09 -2.39
N ARG A 405 11.91 -21.89 -1.63
CA ARG A 405 12.50 -23.15 -2.12
C ARG A 405 11.49 -24.27 -2.24
N LYS A 406 10.48 -24.35 -1.38
CA LYS A 406 9.45 -25.40 -1.42
C LYS A 406 8.57 -25.30 -2.66
N PHE A 407 8.20 -24.08 -3.06
CA PHE A 407 7.42 -23.83 -4.29
C PHE A 407 8.23 -23.98 -5.59
N LYS A 408 9.51 -24.38 -5.52
CA LYS A 408 10.35 -24.69 -6.69
C LYS A 408 10.14 -26.12 -7.20
N SER A 409 9.65 -27.02 -6.35
CA SER A 409 9.33 -28.39 -6.76
C SER A 409 7.93 -28.40 -7.39
N PRO A 410 7.75 -28.85 -8.64
CA PRO A 410 6.42 -29.10 -9.17
C PRO A 410 5.73 -30.07 -8.21
N ALA A 411 4.52 -29.74 -7.76
CA ALA A 411 3.67 -30.74 -7.16
C ALA A 411 3.48 -31.83 -8.23
N MET A 412 4.14 -32.99 -8.04
CA MET A 412 3.72 -34.18 -8.77
C MET A 412 2.26 -34.40 -8.38
N PRO A 413 1.33 -34.55 -9.34
CA PRO A 413 -0.02 -34.93 -9.01
C PRO A 413 0.07 -36.24 -8.23
N GLN A 414 -0.46 -36.25 -7.01
CA GLN A 414 -0.73 -37.49 -6.31
C GLN A 414 -1.68 -38.26 -7.21
N ARG A 415 -1.15 -39.31 -7.87
CA ARG A 415 -2.00 -40.35 -8.45
C ARG A 415 -2.73 -40.95 -7.27
N THR A 416 -4.00 -40.59 -7.10
CA THR A 416 -4.95 -41.42 -6.38
C THR A 416 -5.01 -42.74 -7.14
N SER A 417 -4.40 -43.77 -6.55
CA SER A 417 -4.55 -45.17 -6.94
C SER A 417 -5.94 -45.66 -6.61
#